data_AF-A0A8T5M3G3-F1
#
_entry.id   AF-A0A8T5M3G3-F1
#
_cell.length_a   1.000
_cell.length_b   1.000
_cell.length_c   1.000
_cell.angle_alpha   90.00
_cell.angle_beta   90.00
_cell.angle_gamma   90.00
#
_symmetry.space_group_name_H-M   'P 1'
#
loop_
_entity.id
_entity.type
_entity.pdbx_description
1 polymer ?
#
loop_
_entity_poly.entity_id
_entity_poly.type
_entity_poly.pdbx_seq_one_letter_code
_entity_poly.pdbx_strand_id
1 'polypeptide(L)' 'MKVTKDLRALSEPELNERLKEFKKELLKLNVQVASGTAAQSSGKLRQIKKNVARVNTILKERGAD' A
#
# COMPACT_ATOMS: atom_id res chain seq x y z
N MET A 1 7.99 -1.94 -13.79
CA MET A 1 7.81 -2.66 -12.50
C MET A 1 8.95 -2.29 -11.54
N LYS A 2 9.02 -1.02 -11.10
CA LYS A 2 10.08 -0.50 -10.20
C LYS A 2 9.73 -0.71 -8.72
N VAL A 3 8.50 -0.36 -8.32
CA VAL A 3 7.99 -0.43 -6.94
C VAL A 3 8.24 -1.76 -6.24
N THR A 4 8.07 -2.91 -6.91
CA THR A 4 8.29 -4.23 -6.28
C THR A 4 9.76 -4.53 -5.99
N LYS A 5 10.68 -4.04 -6.82
CA LYS A 5 12.11 -4.19 -6.55
C LYS A 5 12.53 -3.28 -5.39
N ASP A 6 12.00 -2.06 -5.36
CA ASP A 6 12.27 -1.09 -4.30
C ASP A 6 11.75 -1.60 -2.95
N LEU A 7 10.54 -2.19 -2.90
CA LEU A 7 9.98 -2.77 -1.67
C LEU A 7 10.81 -3.97 -1.17
N ARG A 8 11.36 -4.80 -2.06
CA ARG A 8 12.20 -5.94 -1.65
C ARG A 8 13.56 -5.52 -1.11
N ALA A 9 14.03 -4.31 -1.43
CA ALA A 9 15.29 -3.76 -0.92
C ALA A 9 15.14 -3.13 0.48
N LEU A 10 13.92 -2.82 0.92
CA LEU A 10 13.65 -2.28 2.26
C LEU A 10 13.78 -3.36 3.34
N SER A 11 14.17 -2.96 4.54
CA SER A 11 14.14 -3.81 5.75
C SER A 11 12.71 -4.04 6.25
N GLU A 12 12.50 -5.04 7.12
CA GLU A 12 11.19 -5.31 7.73
C GLU A 12 10.56 -4.11 8.46
N PRO A 13 11.28 -3.34 9.31
CA PRO A 13 10.70 -2.17 9.95
C PRO A 13 10.27 -1.11 8.92
N GLU A 14 11.07 -0.89 7.87
CA GLU A 14 10.73 0.06 6.81
C GLU A 14 9.52 -0.40 5.97
N LEU A 15 9.39 -1.71 5.73
CA LEU A 15 8.21 -2.29 5.09
C LEU A 15 6.96 -2.07 5.93
N ASN A 16 7.05 -2.25 7.24
CA ASN A 16 5.96 -1.99 8.18
C ASN A 16 5.59 -0.51 8.22
N GLU A 17 6.55 0.41 8.15
CA GLU A 17 6.29 1.84 8.02
C GLU A 17 5.57 2.18 6.71
N ARG A 18 6.08 1.69 5.57
CA ARG A 18 5.40 1.86 4.26
C ARG A 18 3.98 1.31 4.27
N LEU A 19 3.77 0.17 4.94
CA LEU A 19 2.44 -0.42 5.09
C LEU A 19 1.50 0.50 5.87
N LYS A 20 1.97 1.12 6.96
CA LYS A 20 1.20 2.10 7.73
C LYS A 20 0.86 3.33 6.88
N GLU A 21 1.81 3.83 6.09
CA GLU A 21 1.57 4.95 5.17
C GLU A 21 0.50 4.61 4.12
N PHE A 22 0.63 3.46 3.45
CA PHE A 22 -0.35 3.02 2.46
C PHE A 22 -1.75 2.83 3.06
N LYS A 23 -1.85 2.33 4.31
CA LYS A 23 -3.14 2.22 5.01
C LYS A 23 -3.74 3.59 5.34
N LYS A 24 -2.93 4.57 5.76
CA LYS A 24 -3.39 5.96 6.00
C LYS A 24 -3.90 6.60 4.70
N GLU A 25 -3.16 6.43 3.61
CA GLU A 25 -3.55 6.95 2.30
C GLU A 25 -4.84 6.28 1.79
N LEU A 26 -4.97 4.97 1.99
CA LEU A 26 -6.19 4.22 1.68
C LEU A 26 -7.40 4.74 2.47
N LEU A 27 -7.24 5.03 3.76
CA LEU A 27 -8.31 5.60 4.58
C LEU A 27 -8.74 6.97 4.05
N LYS A 28 -7.78 7.85 3.74
CA LYS A 28 -8.05 9.17 3.17
C LYS A 28 -8.82 9.07 1.85
N LEU A 29 -8.41 8.15 0.98
CA LEU A 29 -9.10 7.91 -0.30
C LEU A 29 -10.49 7.31 -0.12
N ASN A 30 -10.67 6.39 0.84
CA ASN A 30 -12.00 5.84 1.13
C ASN A 30 -12.97 6.93 1.61
N VAL A 31 -12.50 7.86 2.45
CA VAL A 31 -13.30 9.02 2.88
C VAL A 31 -13.65 9.90 1.68
N GLN A 32 -12.70 10.17 0.78
CA GLN A 32 -12.94 10.94 -0.45
C GLN A 32 -13.92 10.25 -1.42
N VAL A 33 -13.89 8.91 -1.46
CA VAL A 33 -14.84 8.10 -2.22
C VAL A 33 -16.23 8.17 -1.61
N ALA A 34 -16.33 8.07 -0.28
CA ALA A 34 -17.59 8.20 0.44
C ALA A 34 -18.22 9.59 0.30
N SER A 35 -17.40 10.65 0.21
CA SER A 35 -17.86 12.03 -0.03
C SER A 35 -18.24 12.32 -1.48
N GLY A 36 -18.28 11.31 -2.37
CA GLY A 36 -18.74 11.45 -3.76
C GLY A 36 -17.80 12.21 -4.69
N THR A 37 -16.61 12.60 -4.23
CA THR A 37 -15.66 13.47 -4.96
C THR A 37 -14.60 12.67 -5.73
N ALA A 38 -14.75 11.35 -5.83
CA ALA A 38 -13.69 10.41 -6.20
C ALA A 38 -13.62 10.00 -7.67
N ALA A 39 -14.25 10.74 -8.59
CA ALA A 39 -14.18 10.44 -10.03
C ALA A 39 -12.73 10.30 -10.55
N GLN A 40 -11.74 10.93 -9.89
CA GLN A 40 -10.32 10.86 -10.26
C GLN A 40 -9.48 9.84 -9.45
N SER A 41 -10.06 9.18 -8.45
CA SER A 41 -9.29 8.44 -7.43
C SER A 41 -9.30 6.91 -7.60
N SER A 42 -10.10 6.34 -8.51
CA SER A 42 -10.29 4.90 -8.66
C SER A 42 -8.99 4.13 -9.01
N GLY A 43 -8.18 4.67 -9.92
CA GLY A 43 -6.90 4.10 -10.32
C GLY A 43 -5.87 4.10 -9.18
N LYS A 44 -5.81 5.18 -8.41
CA LYS A 44 -4.92 5.32 -7.25
C LYS A 44 -5.30 4.36 -6.14
N LEU A 45 -6.60 4.23 -5.84
CA LEU A 45 -7.11 3.28 -4.84
C LEU A 45 -6.69 1.84 -5.18
N ARG A 46 -6.82 1.43 -6.45
CA ARG A 46 -6.40 0.11 -6.90
C ARG A 46 -4.88 -0.08 -6.78
N GLN A 47 -4.10 0.95 -7.07
CA GLN A 47 -2.65 0.90 -6.96
C GLN A 47 -2.19 0.74 -5.50
N ILE A 48 -2.79 1.49 -4.57
CA ILE A 48 -2.46 1.43 -3.14
C ILE A 48 -2.84 0.06 -2.56
N LYS A 49 -4.03 -0.48 -2.88
CA LYS A 49 -4.41 -1.85 -2.49
C LYS A 49 -3.39 -2.88 -2.96
N LYS A 50 -2.90 -2.77 -4.20
CA LYS A 50 -1.84 -3.66 -4.72
C LYS A 50 -0.52 -3.49 -3.99
N ASN A 51 -0.15 -2.26 -3.63
CA ASN A 51 1.09 -2.00 -2.88
C ASN A 51 1.03 -2.61 -1.47
N VAL A 52 -0.10 -2.45 -0.76
CA VAL A 52 -0.33 -3.11 0.55
C VAL A 52 -0.21 -4.62 0.43
N ALA A 53 -0.86 -5.22 -0.58
CA ALA A 53 -0.79 -6.66 -0.80
C ALA A 53 0.66 -7.14 -1.04
N ARG A 54 1.42 -6.42 -1.87
CA ARG A 54 2.83 -6.75 -2.15
C ARG A 54 3.70 -6.66 -0.91
N VAL A 55 3.53 -5.64 -0.07
CA VAL A 55 4.29 -5.52 1.18
C VAL A 55 3.99 -6.69 2.10
N ASN A 56 2.70 -7.03 2.30
CA ASN A 56 2.31 -8.19 3.10
C ASN A 56 2.89 -9.50 2.55
N THR A 57 2.90 -9.68 1.22
CA THR A 57 3.52 -10.86 0.59
C THR A 57 5.01 -10.91 0.89
N ILE A 58 5.74 -9.80 0.76
CA ILE A 58 7.19 -9.76 1.05
C ILE A 58 7.48 -10.03 2.53
N LEU A 59 6.70 -9.44 3.44
CA LEU A 59 6.84 -9.70 4.88
C LEU A 59 6.61 -11.18 5.20
N LYS A 60 5.59 -11.80 4.57
CA LYS A 60 5.32 -13.23 4.71
C LYS A 60 6.40 -14.11 4.07
N GLU A 61 6.93 -13.72 2.91
CA GLU A 61 8.08 -14.39 2.26
C GLU A 61 9.33 -14.37 3.16
N ARG A 62 9.47 -13.37 4.04
CA ARG A 62 10.60 -13.24 4.97
C ARG A 62 10.43 -14.02 6.29
N GLY A 63 9.27 -14.63 6.53
CA GLY A 63 9.00 -15.40 7.75
C GLY A 63 8.61 -14.56 8.96
N ALA A 64 8.19 -13.31 8.75
CA ALA A 64 7.52 -12.53 9.78
C ALA A 64 6.06 -13.00 9.91
N ASP A 65 5.83 -14.01 10.75
CA ASP A 65 4.50 -14.41 11.26
C ASP A 65 4.21 -13.75 12.60
#